data_AF-A0A915V971-F1
#
_entry.id   AF-A0A915V971-F1
#
_cell.length_a   1.000
_cell.length_b   1.000
_cell.length_c   1.000
_cell.angle_alpha   90.00
_cell.angle_beta   90.00
_cell.angle_gamma   90.00
#
_symmetry.space_group_name_H-M   'P 1'
#
loop_
_entity.id
_entity.type
_entity.pdbx_description
1 polymer ?
#
loop_
_entity_poly.entity_id
_entity_poly.type
_entity_poly.pdbx_seq_one_letter_code
_entity_poly.pdbx_strand_id
1 'polypeptide(L)'
;QSIVDTEDRKIFAEKINSIGEQVAPSAAVTSVEAALEAALQIGYPVMARSAFSLGGLGSGFANNEEELRLLAHQALSHSDQLIIDKSLKGWKEVEYEVVRDAYDNCITVCNMENVDPLGIHTGESIVVAPSQTLSNREYYMLRNTAIKVIRHFGIVGECNIQYALNPNSEEFYIIEVNARLSRSSALASKATGYPLAYVAAKLALGIPLPVIKNSVTGVTTACFEPSLDYCVV
;
A
#
# COMPACT_ATOMS: atom_id res chain seq x y z
N GLN A 1 18.83 5.37 3.21
CA GLN A 1 17.86 5.80 4.22
C GLN A 1 16.45 5.42 3.80
N SER A 2 15.93 5.91 2.67
CA SER A 2 14.55 5.65 2.22
C SER A 2 14.15 4.17 2.20
N ILE A 3 15.04 3.26 1.79
CA ILE A 3 14.79 1.81 1.84
C ILE A 3 14.51 1.32 3.27
N VAL A 4 15.35 1.72 4.24
CA VAL A 4 15.17 1.32 5.65
C VAL A 4 13.87 1.90 6.20
N ASP A 5 13.60 3.15 5.87
CA ASP A 5 12.41 3.87 6.31
C ASP A 5 11.10 3.23 5.78
N THR A 6 11.13 2.60 4.60
CA THR A 6 9.97 1.93 4.01
C THR A 6 9.83 0.46 4.41
N GLU A 7 10.93 -0.22 4.74
CA GLU A 7 10.92 -1.66 5.09
C GLU A 7 10.63 -1.90 6.58
N ASP A 8 11.04 -1.00 7.48
CA ASP A 8 10.71 -1.09 8.90
C ASP A 8 9.30 -0.54 9.15
N ARG A 9 8.36 -1.42 9.51
CA ARG A 9 6.94 -1.05 9.72
C ARG A 9 6.73 0.04 10.76
N LYS A 10 7.56 0.10 11.80
CA LYS A 10 7.43 1.11 12.85
C LYS A 10 7.91 2.46 12.33
N ILE A 11 9.07 2.51 11.70
CA ILE A 11 9.61 3.74 11.09
C ILE A 11 8.67 4.24 9.99
N PHE A 12 8.15 3.33 9.17
CA PHE A 12 7.19 3.65 8.13
C PHE A 12 5.93 4.32 8.70
N ALA A 13 5.30 3.69 9.71
CA ALA A 13 4.12 4.24 10.38
C ALA A 13 4.40 5.63 10.98
N GLU A 14 5.53 5.81 11.66
CA GLU A 14 5.92 7.10 12.24
C GLU A 14 6.08 8.19 11.16
N LYS A 15 6.72 7.87 10.03
CA LYS A 15 6.90 8.81 8.91
C LYS A 15 5.60 9.17 8.21
N ILE A 16 4.75 8.19 7.95
CA ILE A 16 3.41 8.39 7.39
C ILE A 16 2.57 9.30 8.30
N ASN A 17 2.56 9.02 9.61
CA ASN A 17 1.85 9.85 10.58
C ASN A 17 2.41 11.28 10.65
N SER A 18 3.72 11.48 10.47
CA SER A 18 4.35 12.80 10.52
C SER A 18 3.87 13.77 9.41
N ILE A 19 3.34 13.22 8.31
CA ILE A 19 2.74 13.99 7.22
C ILE A 19 1.20 14.00 7.27
N GLY A 20 0.59 13.50 8.34
CA GLY A 20 -0.85 13.45 8.53
C GLY A 20 -1.57 12.41 7.66
N GLU A 21 -0.84 11.45 7.10
CA GLU A 21 -1.41 10.27 6.45
C GLU A 21 -1.52 9.13 7.47
N GLN A 22 -2.24 8.06 7.13
CA GLN A 22 -2.52 6.97 8.07
C GLN A 22 -2.13 5.62 7.48
N VAL A 23 -1.47 4.80 8.30
CA VAL A 23 -1.39 3.35 8.10
C VAL A 23 -2.50 2.66 8.87
N ALA A 24 -2.79 1.41 8.54
CA ALA A 24 -3.77 0.61 9.28
C ALA A 24 -3.42 0.62 10.79
N PRO A 25 -4.34 1.05 11.67
CA PRO A 25 -4.09 1.09 13.10
C PRO A 25 -3.80 -0.31 13.64
N SER A 26 -2.76 -0.41 14.46
CA SER A 26 -2.39 -1.65 15.14
C SER A 26 -1.85 -1.38 16.54
N ALA A 27 -2.02 -2.36 17.43
CA ALA A 27 -1.50 -2.30 18.80
C ALA A 27 -0.97 -3.66 19.23
N ALA A 28 0.24 -3.67 19.80
CA ALA A 28 0.77 -4.84 20.49
C ALA A 28 0.40 -4.78 21.98
N VAL A 29 -0.26 -5.81 22.48
CA VAL A 29 -0.82 -5.89 23.83
C VAL A 29 -0.44 -7.21 24.48
N THR A 30 -0.46 -7.26 25.82
CA THR A 30 -0.04 -8.43 26.60
C THR A 30 -1.10 -8.91 27.59
N SER A 31 -2.30 -8.33 27.57
CA SER A 31 -3.44 -8.75 28.38
C SER A 31 -4.75 -8.66 27.59
N VAL A 32 -5.77 -9.37 28.06
CA VAL A 32 -7.10 -9.33 27.44
C VAL A 32 -7.71 -7.95 27.59
N GLU A 33 -7.59 -7.31 28.75
CA GLU A 33 -8.09 -5.97 29.02
C GLU A 33 -7.45 -4.94 28.07
N ALA A 34 -6.12 -5.00 27.89
CA ALA A 34 -5.41 -4.14 26.96
C ALA A 34 -5.83 -4.38 25.50
N ALA A 35 -6.16 -5.62 25.13
CA ALA A 35 -6.68 -5.94 23.81
C ALA A 35 -8.05 -5.32 23.56
N LEU A 36 -8.94 -5.38 24.55
CA LEU A 36 -10.27 -4.76 24.47
C LEU A 36 -10.17 -3.23 24.40
N GLU A 37 -9.32 -2.62 25.21
CA GLU A 37 -9.05 -1.17 25.17
C GLU A 37 -8.48 -0.75 23.81
N ALA A 38 -7.50 -1.49 23.28
CA ALA A 38 -6.93 -1.22 21.96
C ALA A 38 -7.99 -1.33 20.86
N ALA A 39 -8.86 -2.34 20.90
CA ALA A 39 -9.92 -2.51 19.92
C ALA A 39 -11.01 -1.42 20.01
N LEU A 40 -11.26 -0.87 21.19
CA LEU A 40 -12.14 0.31 21.34
C LEU A 40 -11.53 1.56 20.68
N GLN A 41 -10.22 1.74 20.77
CA GLN A 41 -9.53 2.86 20.09
C GLN A 41 -9.42 2.66 18.57
N ILE A 42 -9.12 1.44 18.13
CA ILE A 42 -8.99 1.07 16.70
C ILE A 42 -10.36 0.99 16.00
N GLY A 43 -11.39 0.57 16.74
CA GLY A 43 -12.73 0.32 16.26
C GLY A 43 -12.89 -1.03 15.55
N TYR A 44 -13.94 -1.76 15.89
CA TYR A 44 -14.30 -3.02 15.25
C TYR A 44 -14.70 -2.87 13.76
N PRO A 45 -14.60 -3.93 12.94
CA PRO A 45 -13.98 -5.21 13.26
C PRO A 45 -12.45 -5.13 13.36
N VAL A 46 -11.84 -6.02 14.15
CA VAL A 46 -10.39 -6.14 14.33
C VAL A 46 -9.89 -7.55 14.03
N MET A 47 -8.61 -7.67 13.69
CA MET A 47 -7.91 -8.95 13.57
C MET A 47 -6.97 -9.09 14.78
N ALA A 48 -7.13 -10.17 15.52
CA ALA A 48 -6.19 -10.55 16.57
C ALA A 48 -5.17 -11.54 16.00
N ARG A 49 -3.88 -11.33 16.26
CA ARG A 49 -2.79 -12.22 15.85
C ARG A 49 -1.80 -12.44 17.00
N SER A 50 -1.58 -13.69 17.39
CA SER A 50 -0.51 -13.99 18.35
C SER A 50 0.85 -13.59 17.78
N ALA A 51 1.67 -12.93 18.58
CA ALA A 51 3.05 -12.67 18.20
C ALA A 51 3.82 -13.99 18.09
N PHE A 52 4.75 -14.06 17.14
CA PHE A 52 5.65 -15.20 16.91
C PHE A 52 4.96 -16.54 16.58
N SER A 53 3.69 -16.56 16.18
CA SER A 53 3.03 -17.78 15.70
C SER A 53 3.14 -17.93 14.17
N LEU A 54 3.43 -19.15 13.72
CA LEU A 54 3.41 -19.54 12.30
C LEU A 54 2.06 -20.21 12.00
N GLY A 55 1.48 -19.93 10.83
CA GLY A 55 0.26 -20.60 10.36
C GLY A 55 -1.06 -20.11 10.97
N GLY A 56 -1.10 -18.90 11.53
CA GLY A 56 -2.35 -18.30 12.03
C GLY A 56 -2.87 -18.90 13.34
N LEU A 57 -2.04 -19.66 14.06
CA LEU A 57 -2.39 -20.26 15.33
C LEU A 57 -2.68 -19.16 16.37
N GLY A 58 -3.91 -19.14 16.89
CA GLY A 58 -4.39 -18.08 17.79
C GLY A 58 -4.78 -16.76 17.11
N SER A 59 -4.83 -16.74 15.77
CA SER A 59 -5.34 -15.57 15.03
C SER A 59 -6.82 -15.70 14.69
N GLY A 60 -7.53 -14.58 14.65
CA GLY A 60 -8.95 -14.55 14.33
C GLY A 60 -9.49 -13.15 14.14
N PHE A 61 -10.69 -13.05 13.56
CA PHE A 61 -11.40 -11.79 13.42
C PHE A 61 -12.43 -11.65 14.53
N ALA A 62 -12.53 -10.46 15.10
CA ALA A 62 -13.56 -10.10 16.06
C ALA A 62 -14.37 -8.90 15.54
N ASN A 63 -15.69 -9.03 15.54
CA ASN A 63 -16.62 -7.96 15.17
C ASN A 63 -17.12 -7.18 16.39
N ASN A 64 -16.86 -7.69 17.60
CA ASN A 64 -17.31 -7.10 18.86
C ASN A 64 -16.39 -7.55 20.02
N GLU A 65 -16.64 -6.97 21.19
CA GLU A 65 -15.86 -7.20 22.42
C GLU A 65 -15.90 -8.66 22.89
N GLU A 66 -17.06 -9.34 22.78
CA GLU A 66 -17.21 -10.72 23.24
C GLU A 66 -16.37 -11.69 22.40
N GLU A 67 -16.42 -11.54 21.07
CA GLU A 67 -15.59 -12.30 20.13
C GLU A 67 -14.10 -12.05 20.38
N LEU A 68 -13.71 -10.78 20.61
CA LEU A 68 -12.31 -10.44 20.87
C LEU A 68 -11.82 -11.01 22.19
N ARG A 69 -12.64 -10.97 23.25
CA ARG A 69 -12.29 -11.52 24.56
C ARG A 69 -11.96 -13.02 24.45
N LEU A 70 -12.80 -13.78 23.75
CA LEU A 70 -12.58 -15.21 23.51
C LEU A 70 -11.27 -15.47 22.76
N LEU A 71 -11.05 -14.73 21.66
CA LEU A 71 -9.83 -14.86 20.86
C LEU A 71 -8.58 -14.48 21.67
N ALA A 72 -8.64 -13.38 22.43
CA ALA A 72 -7.51 -12.89 23.21
C ALA A 72 -7.13 -13.87 24.34
N HIS A 73 -8.11 -14.46 25.04
CA HIS A 73 -7.85 -15.51 26.03
C HIS A 73 -7.16 -16.73 25.41
N GLN A 74 -7.59 -17.16 24.23
CA GLN A 74 -7.01 -18.30 23.55
C GLN A 74 -5.61 -17.99 23.00
N ALA A 75 -5.40 -16.78 22.46
CA ALA A 75 -4.13 -16.36 21.92
C ALA A 75 -3.05 -16.21 23.01
N LEU A 76 -3.42 -15.55 24.12
CA LEU A 76 -2.51 -15.25 25.23
C LEU A 76 -2.16 -16.48 26.08
N SER A 77 -2.89 -17.60 25.95
CA SER A 77 -2.48 -18.87 26.56
C SER A 77 -1.35 -19.58 25.81
N HIS A 78 -1.05 -19.15 24.58
CA HIS A 78 0.00 -19.73 23.73
C HIS A 78 1.12 -18.74 23.38
N SER A 79 0.95 -17.44 23.65
CA SER A 79 1.94 -16.38 23.39
C SER A 79 1.82 -15.25 24.41
N ASP A 80 2.93 -14.64 24.80
CA ASP A 80 2.93 -13.53 25.77
C ASP A 80 2.47 -12.20 25.16
N GLN A 81 2.29 -12.13 23.85
CA GLN A 81 1.91 -10.93 23.13
C GLN A 81 0.88 -11.22 22.04
N LEU A 82 -0.09 -10.32 21.93
CA LEU A 82 -1.15 -10.30 20.94
C LEU A 82 -1.07 -8.99 20.15
N ILE A 83 -1.25 -9.05 18.84
CA ILE A 83 -1.34 -7.88 17.97
C ILE A 83 -2.80 -7.72 17.57
N ILE A 84 -3.36 -6.54 17.81
CA ILE A 84 -4.70 -6.15 17.40
C ILE A 84 -4.56 -5.18 16.22
N ASP A 85 -5.00 -5.59 15.04
CA ASP A 85 -5.02 -4.77 13.84
C ASP A 85 -6.44 -4.37 13.48
N LYS A 86 -6.61 -3.21 12.84
CA LYS A 86 -7.85 -2.90 12.15
C LYS A 86 -8.14 -3.97 11.11
N SER A 87 -9.32 -4.58 11.15
CA SER A 87 -9.73 -5.49 10.08
C SER A 87 -10.14 -4.68 8.88
N LEU A 88 -9.35 -4.80 7.82
CA LEU A 88 -9.61 -4.21 6.51
C LEU A 88 -10.11 -5.27 5.50
N LYS A 89 -10.56 -6.43 6.01
CA LYS A 89 -11.07 -7.53 5.18
C LYS A 89 -12.24 -7.03 4.32
N GLY A 90 -12.18 -7.30 3.02
CA GLY A 90 -13.22 -6.87 2.09
C GLY A 90 -13.06 -5.43 1.58
N TRP A 91 -12.04 -4.69 2.05
CA TRP A 91 -11.71 -3.39 1.46
C TRP A 91 -11.08 -3.58 0.09
N LYS A 92 -11.26 -2.58 -0.79
CA LYS A 92 -10.63 -2.57 -2.11
C LYS A 92 -9.13 -2.43 -1.93
N GLU A 93 -8.35 -3.24 -2.62
CA GLU A 93 -6.90 -3.12 -2.63
C GLU A 93 -6.44 -2.47 -3.94
N VAL A 94 -5.78 -1.32 -3.82
CA VAL A 94 -5.39 -0.45 -4.94
C VAL A 94 -3.90 -0.17 -4.87
N GLU A 95 -3.22 -0.24 -6.00
CA GLU A 95 -1.78 -0.04 -6.10
C GLU A 95 -1.44 1.06 -7.10
N TYR A 96 -0.37 1.81 -6.84
CA TYR A 96 0.16 2.81 -7.75
C TYR A 96 1.66 2.60 -7.96
N GLU A 97 2.07 2.63 -9.23
CA GLU A 97 3.47 2.69 -9.65
C GLU A 97 3.88 4.15 -9.81
N VAL A 98 4.78 4.61 -8.94
CA VAL A 98 5.19 6.01 -8.87
C VAL A 98 6.63 6.15 -9.34
N VAL A 99 6.88 7.16 -10.15
CA VAL A 99 8.23 7.51 -10.61
C VAL A 99 8.54 8.94 -10.22
N ARG A 100 9.69 9.14 -9.56
CA ARG A 100 10.16 10.45 -9.12
C ARG A 100 11.62 10.67 -9.49
N ASP A 101 11.93 11.81 -10.10
CA ASP A 101 13.32 12.19 -10.39
C ASP A 101 13.95 13.08 -9.31
N ALA A 102 15.25 13.35 -9.44
CA ALA A 102 16.01 14.19 -8.51
C ALA A 102 15.60 15.68 -8.56
N TYR A 103 14.73 16.08 -9.49
CA TYR A 103 14.27 17.45 -9.72
C TYR A 103 12.80 17.63 -9.30
N ASP A 104 12.28 16.66 -8.55
CA ASP A 104 10.93 16.65 -7.98
C ASP A 104 9.78 16.54 -8.98
N ASN A 105 10.07 16.16 -10.23
CA ASN A 105 9.04 15.64 -11.13
C ASN A 105 8.60 14.28 -10.58
N CYS A 106 7.29 14.13 -10.34
CA CYS A 106 6.72 12.93 -9.73
C CYS A 106 5.39 12.60 -10.44
N ILE A 107 5.30 11.38 -10.98
CA ILE A 107 4.16 10.91 -11.79
C ILE A 107 3.71 9.54 -11.32
N THR A 108 2.42 9.24 -11.50
CA THR A 108 1.87 7.90 -11.32
C THR A 108 1.72 7.21 -12.67
N VAL A 109 2.62 6.26 -12.98
CA VAL A 109 2.70 5.61 -14.29
C VAL A 109 1.57 4.63 -14.51
N CYS A 110 1.16 3.91 -13.47
CA CYS A 110 0.08 2.94 -13.55
C CYS A 110 -0.66 2.90 -12.21
N ASN A 111 -1.97 2.74 -12.26
CA ASN A 111 -2.79 2.37 -11.12
C ASN A 111 -3.42 1.01 -11.42
N MET A 112 -3.52 0.18 -10.39
CA MET A 112 -4.01 -1.19 -10.46
C MET A 112 -5.05 -1.40 -9.38
N GLU A 113 -6.10 -2.15 -9.70
CA GLU A 113 -7.15 -2.53 -8.75
C GLU A 113 -7.19 -4.05 -8.65
N ASN A 114 -7.07 -4.56 -7.42
CA ASN A 114 -7.24 -5.97 -7.15
C ASN A 114 -8.73 -6.29 -7.22
N VAL A 115 -9.10 -7.30 -8.01
CA VAL A 115 -10.46 -7.82 -8.09
C VAL A 115 -10.79 -8.60 -6.82
N ASP A 116 -9.81 -9.35 -6.33
CA ASP A 116 -9.88 -10.00 -5.02
C ASP A 116 -9.67 -8.95 -3.93
N PRO A 117 -10.54 -8.88 -2.91
CA PRO A 117 -10.44 -7.86 -1.89
C PRO A 117 -9.31 -8.15 -0.90
N LEU A 118 -8.95 -7.13 -0.11
CA LEU A 118 -7.91 -7.25 0.91
C LEU A 118 -8.18 -8.43 1.84
N GLY A 119 -7.15 -9.25 2.03
CA GLY A 119 -7.18 -10.54 2.72
C GLY A 119 -6.66 -11.70 1.88
N ILE A 120 -6.56 -11.51 0.56
CA ILE A 120 -5.81 -12.35 -0.38
C ILE A 120 -4.57 -11.56 -0.79
N HIS A 121 -3.42 -12.21 -0.87
CA HIS A 121 -2.17 -11.51 -1.19
C HIS A 121 -2.17 -11.06 -2.66
N THR A 122 -1.80 -9.82 -2.98
CA THR A 122 -1.76 -9.24 -4.36
C THR A 122 -1.17 -10.16 -5.43
N GLY A 123 -0.04 -10.81 -5.12
CA GLY A 123 0.59 -11.80 -6.00
C GLY A 123 -0.20 -13.09 -6.29
N GLU A 124 -1.30 -13.33 -5.60
CA GLU A 124 -2.27 -14.41 -5.80
C GLU A 124 -3.64 -13.88 -6.27
N SER A 125 -3.86 -12.57 -6.16
CA SER A 125 -5.06 -11.88 -6.59
C SER A 125 -5.10 -11.71 -8.12
N ILE A 126 -6.31 -11.70 -8.67
CA ILE A 126 -6.56 -11.15 -10.00
C ILE A 126 -6.49 -9.62 -9.90
N VAL A 127 -5.72 -8.99 -10.77
CA VAL A 127 -5.47 -7.54 -10.76
C VAL A 127 -5.75 -6.97 -12.13
N VAL A 128 -6.39 -5.80 -12.18
CA VAL A 128 -6.67 -5.09 -13.43
C VAL A 128 -5.99 -3.74 -13.51
N ALA A 129 -5.65 -3.32 -14.73
CA ALA A 129 -5.13 -1.97 -15.01
C ALA A 129 -5.87 -1.35 -16.22
N PRO A 130 -6.33 -0.08 -16.12
CA PRO A 130 -6.33 0.77 -14.92
C PRO A 130 -7.38 0.30 -13.88
N SER A 131 -7.45 0.95 -12.71
CA SER A 131 -8.54 0.81 -11.76
C SER A 131 -9.89 1.13 -12.41
N GLN A 132 -10.94 0.39 -12.03
CA GLN A 132 -12.23 0.37 -12.69
C GLN A 132 -13.35 0.98 -11.83
N THR A 133 -13.26 0.86 -10.51
CA THR A 133 -14.37 1.23 -9.61
C THR A 133 -14.12 2.47 -8.76
N LEU A 134 -13.02 3.18 -9.01
CA LEU A 134 -12.71 4.45 -8.37
C LEU A 134 -13.48 5.58 -9.04
N SER A 135 -14.15 6.40 -8.25
CA SER A 135 -14.57 7.73 -8.68
C SER A 135 -13.35 8.59 -8.96
N ASN A 136 -13.54 9.64 -9.75
CA ASN A 136 -12.48 10.62 -10.01
C ASN A 136 -11.94 11.24 -8.71
N ARG A 137 -12.79 11.42 -7.68
CA ARG A 137 -12.37 11.97 -6.39
C ARG A 137 -11.45 11.00 -5.65
N GLU A 138 -11.83 9.73 -5.56
CA GLU A 138 -10.99 8.68 -4.95
C GLU A 138 -9.67 8.51 -5.71
N TYR A 139 -9.70 8.52 -7.04
CA TYR A 139 -8.49 8.45 -7.87
C TYR A 139 -7.50 9.59 -7.52
N TYR A 140 -7.97 10.84 -7.55
CA TYR A 140 -7.10 11.98 -7.26
C TYR A 140 -6.66 12.03 -5.80
N MET A 141 -7.49 11.56 -4.87
CA MET A 141 -7.11 11.42 -3.46
C MET A 141 -5.92 10.47 -3.32
N LEU A 142 -6.04 9.23 -3.82
CA LEU A 142 -4.97 8.23 -3.72
C LEU A 142 -3.72 8.66 -4.50
N ARG A 143 -3.87 9.20 -5.72
CA ARG A 143 -2.76 9.73 -6.53
C ARG A 143 -1.99 10.85 -5.80
N ASN A 144 -2.69 11.80 -5.20
CA ASN A 144 -2.06 12.91 -4.49
C ASN A 144 -1.34 12.41 -3.23
N THR A 145 -1.94 11.46 -2.51
CA THR A 145 -1.30 10.80 -1.37
C THR A 145 -0.05 10.05 -1.81
N ALA A 146 -0.08 9.31 -2.92
CA ALA A 146 1.09 8.62 -3.46
C ALA A 146 2.26 9.59 -3.66
N ILE A 147 2.02 10.66 -4.41
CA ILE A 147 3.03 11.68 -4.71
C ILE A 147 3.56 12.34 -3.42
N LYS A 148 2.68 12.66 -2.47
CA LYS A 148 3.05 13.25 -1.17
C LYS A 148 3.95 12.31 -0.36
N VAL A 149 3.58 11.04 -0.27
CA VAL A 149 4.33 10.00 0.46
C VAL A 149 5.70 9.77 -0.17
N ILE A 150 5.78 9.55 -1.48
CA ILE A 150 7.04 9.29 -2.18
C ILE A 150 8.01 10.48 -2.07
N ARG A 151 7.49 11.71 -2.15
CA ARG A 151 8.27 12.93 -1.87
C ARG A 151 8.80 12.96 -0.45
N HIS A 152 7.97 12.63 0.54
CA HIS A 152 8.36 12.64 1.95
C HIS A 152 9.47 11.62 2.26
N PHE A 153 9.40 10.42 1.68
CA PHE A 153 10.48 9.42 1.79
C PHE A 153 11.73 9.78 0.96
N GLY A 154 11.67 10.80 0.10
CA GLY A 154 12.80 11.24 -0.71
C GLY A 154 13.23 10.23 -1.77
N ILE A 155 12.32 9.37 -2.22
CA ILE A 155 12.63 8.32 -3.21
C ILE A 155 12.96 8.99 -4.56
N VAL A 156 14.02 8.50 -5.20
CA VAL A 156 14.42 8.86 -6.57
C VAL A 156 14.56 7.57 -7.36
N GLY A 157 13.85 7.47 -8.48
CA GLY A 157 13.67 6.22 -9.21
C GLY A 157 12.20 5.85 -9.28
N GLU A 158 11.91 4.58 -9.04
CA GLU A 158 10.56 4.00 -9.09
C GLU A 158 10.25 3.28 -7.77
N CYS A 159 8.96 3.27 -7.42
CA CYS A 159 8.43 2.53 -6.29
C CYS A 159 6.94 2.23 -6.48
N ASN A 160 6.48 1.18 -5.78
CA ASN A 160 5.07 0.82 -5.66
C ASN A 160 4.52 1.28 -4.29
N ILE A 161 3.29 1.77 -4.26
CA ILE A 161 2.53 2.09 -3.03
C ILE A 161 1.18 1.39 -3.08
N GLN A 162 0.76 0.83 -1.94
CA GLN A 162 -0.47 0.07 -1.81
C GLN A 162 -1.44 0.69 -0.80
N TYR A 163 -2.73 0.59 -1.11
CA TYR A 163 -3.83 1.15 -0.33
C TYR A 163 -4.90 0.10 -0.08
N ALA A 164 -5.51 0.19 1.10
CA ALA A 164 -6.84 -0.36 1.34
C ALA A 164 -7.85 0.78 1.34
N LEU A 165 -8.82 0.77 0.43
CA LEU A 165 -9.88 1.76 0.31
C LEU A 165 -11.23 1.14 0.72
N ASN A 166 -11.96 1.82 1.59
CA ASN A 166 -13.28 1.39 2.02
C ASN A 166 -14.25 1.39 0.82
N PRO A 167 -15.00 0.31 0.54
CA PRO A 167 -15.90 0.27 -0.60
C PRO A 167 -17.14 1.17 -0.45
N ASN A 168 -17.41 1.65 0.76
CA ASN A 168 -18.61 2.42 1.09
C ASN A 168 -18.32 3.88 1.51
N SER A 169 -17.04 4.27 1.58
CA SER A 169 -16.61 5.62 1.98
C SER A 169 -15.25 5.95 1.37
N GLU A 170 -14.75 7.17 1.57
CA GLU A 170 -13.40 7.55 1.12
C GLU A 170 -12.33 7.32 2.18
N GLU A 171 -12.68 6.59 3.24
CA GLU A 171 -11.69 6.16 4.23
C GLU A 171 -10.72 5.18 3.57
N PHE A 172 -9.43 5.46 3.70
CA PHE A 172 -8.38 4.59 3.20
C PHE A 172 -7.20 4.54 4.16
N TYR A 173 -6.41 3.48 4.06
CA TYR A 173 -5.15 3.32 4.77
C TYR A 173 -4.04 3.00 3.79
N ILE A 174 -2.84 3.52 4.05
CA ILE A 174 -1.63 3.12 3.35
C ILE A 174 -1.15 1.79 3.94
N ILE A 175 -0.96 0.78 3.09
CA ILE A 175 -0.52 -0.54 3.51
C ILE A 175 1.00 -0.60 3.58
N GLU A 176 1.66 -0.28 2.46
CA GLU A 176 3.12 -0.26 2.38
C GLU A 176 3.60 0.56 1.17
N VAL A 177 4.91 0.86 1.18
CA VAL A 177 5.65 1.39 0.04
C VAL A 177 6.84 0.48 -0.22
N ASN A 178 6.96 -0.01 -1.45
CA ASN A 178 8.11 -0.77 -1.91
C ASN A 178 9.05 0.18 -2.67
N ALA A 179 10.12 0.66 -2.02
CA ALA A 179 11.09 1.60 -2.60
C ALA A 179 12.07 0.94 -3.61
N ARG A 180 11.53 0.15 -4.54
CA ARG A 180 12.24 -0.65 -5.54
C ARG A 180 11.27 -1.12 -6.63
N LEU A 181 11.85 -1.59 -7.73
CA LEU A 181 11.12 -2.38 -8.73
C LEU A 181 10.48 -3.63 -8.10
N SER A 182 9.29 -3.95 -8.58
CA SER A 182 8.47 -5.04 -8.09
C SER A 182 7.87 -5.88 -9.23
N ARG A 183 7.12 -6.93 -8.87
CA ARG A 183 6.32 -7.68 -9.85
C ARG A 183 5.25 -6.78 -10.47
N SER A 184 4.62 -5.92 -9.66
CA SER A 184 3.65 -4.91 -10.09
C SER A 184 4.26 -3.92 -11.08
N SER A 185 5.52 -3.51 -10.87
CA SER A 185 6.25 -2.64 -11.81
C SER A 185 6.49 -3.31 -13.17
N ALA A 186 6.77 -4.62 -13.16
CA ALA A 186 6.91 -5.38 -14.41
C ALA A 186 5.57 -5.49 -15.16
N LEU A 187 4.48 -5.78 -14.43
CA LEU A 187 3.12 -5.81 -14.96
C LEU A 187 2.73 -4.45 -15.55
N ALA A 188 2.90 -3.37 -14.80
CA ALA A 188 2.62 -2.01 -15.24
C ALA A 188 3.43 -1.60 -16.46
N SER A 189 4.71 -2.00 -16.55
CA SER A 189 5.53 -1.73 -17.72
C SER A 189 4.97 -2.41 -18.98
N LYS A 190 4.38 -3.60 -18.83
CA LYS A 190 3.71 -4.31 -19.93
C LYS A 190 2.34 -3.74 -20.23
N ALA A 191 1.58 -3.37 -19.21
CA ALA A 191 0.25 -2.81 -19.35
C ALA A 191 0.26 -1.44 -20.03
N THR A 192 1.27 -0.61 -19.75
CA THR A 192 1.32 0.79 -20.23
C THR A 192 2.27 0.99 -21.41
N GLY A 193 3.17 0.04 -21.67
CA GLY A 193 4.31 0.22 -22.56
C GLY A 193 5.40 1.16 -22.02
N TYR A 194 5.26 1.67 -20.78
CA TYR A 194 6.24 2.54 -20.14
C TYR A 194 7.33 1.70 -19.46
N PRO A 195 8.61 1.79 -19.87
CA PRO A 195 9.65 0.89 -19.36
C PRO A 195 10.20 1.36 -18.00
N LEU A 196 9.48 1.08 -16.91
CA LEU A 196 9.77 1.59 -15.55
C LEU A 196 11.22 1.35 -15.12
N ALA A 197 11.73 0.12 -15.29
CA ALA A 197 13.10 -0.22 -14.92
C ALA A 197 14.16 0.57 -15.71
N TYR A 198 13.93 0.80 -17.01
CA TYR A 198 14.84 1.59 -17.84
C TYR A 198 14.84 3.05 -17.40
N VAL A 199 13.65 3.62 -17.14
CA VAL A 199 13.52 5.00 -16.69
C VAL A 199 14.16 5.16 -15.31
N ALA A 200 13.85 4.30 -14.34
CA ALA A 200 14.42 4.34 -13.00
C ALA A 200 15.96 4.29 -13.03
N ALA A 201 16.55 3.44 -13.88
CA ALA A 201 18.01 3.38 -14.05
C ALA A 201 18.60 4.70 -14.59
N LYS A 202 17.89 5.41 -15.48
CA LYS A 202 18.31 6.73 -15.96
C LYS A 202 18.18 7.81 -14.89
N LEU A 203 17.11 7.76 -14.07
CA LEU A 203 16.93 8.68 -12.95
C LEU A 203 18.03 8.53 -11.90
N ALA A 204 18.47 7.30 -11.64
CA ALA A 204 19.60 7.00 -10.75
C ALA A 204 20.94 7.61 -11.25
N LEU A 205 21.06 7.89 -12.55
CA LEU A 205 22.19 8.61 -13.16
C LEU A 205 22.00 10.14 -13.16
N GLY A 206 20.96 10.66 -12.51
CA GLY A 206 20.65 12.09 -12.45
C GLY A 206 20.01 12.65 -13.72
N ILE A 207 19.52 11.81 -14.63
CA ILE A 207 18.84 12.26 -15.84
C ILE A 207 17.38 12.57 -15.50
N PRO A 208 16.85 13.77 -15.77
CA PRO A 208 15.47 14.14 -15.42
C PRO A 208 14.44 13.52 -16.37
N LEU A 209 13.21 13.31 -15.87
CA LEU A 209 12.10 12.71 -16.64
C LEU A 209 11.83 13.43 -17.99
N PRO A 210 11.81 14.78 -18.07
CA PRO A 210 11.62 15.49 -19.34
C PRO A 210 12.70 15.27 -20.41
N VAL A 211 13.88 14.73 -20.05
CA VAL A 211 14.97 14.48 -21.02
C VAL A 211 14.93 13.05 -21.56
N ILE A 212 14.37 12.11 -20.80
CA ILE A 212 14.25 10.72 -21.23
C ILE A 212 13.17 10.64 -22.31
N LYS A 213 13.51 10.10 -23.48
CA LYS A 213 12.56 9.94 -24.59
C LYS A 213 11.60 8.77 -24.31
N ASN A 214 10.33 8.96 -24.65
CA ASN A 214 9.38 7.85 -24.72
C ASN A 214 9.67 7.03 -25.98
N SER A 215 10.12 5.78 -25.80
CA SER A 215 10.47 4.88 -26.90
C SER A 215 9.28 4.39 -27.71
N VAL A 216 8.05 4.47 -27.17
CA VAL A 216 6.83 4.02 -27.86
C VAL A 216 6.35 5.07 -28.86
N THR A 217 6.24 6.33 -28.43
CA THR A 217 5.75 7.42 -29.30
C THR A 217 6.84 8.03 -30.17
N GLY A 218 8.10 7.99 -29.71
CA GLY A 218 9.27 8.59 -30.39
C GLY A 218 9.29 10.13 -30.39
N VAL A 219 8.20 10.79 -30.03
CA VAL A 219 8.02 12.25 -30.11
C VAL A 219 7.73 12.92 -28.76
N THR A 220 7.46 12.13 -27.71
CA THR A 220 7.24 12.65 -26.35
C THR A 220 8.35 12.22 -25.39
N THR A 221 8.29 12.71 -24.15
CA THR A 221 9.26 12.40 -23.09
C THR A 221 8.68 11.36 -22.12
N ALA A 222 9.46 10.90 -21.16
CA ALA A 222 9.01 10.04 -20.07
C ALA A 222 8.24 10.80 -18.98
N CYS A 223 8.13 12.12 -19.06
CA CYS A 223 7.45 12.94 -18.05
C CYS A 223 5.94 13.06 -18.33
N PHE A 224 5.22 11.94 -18.27
CA PHE A 224 3.77 11.88 -18.48
C PHE A 224 3.16 10.68 -17.75
N GLU A 225 1.86 10.74 -17.47
CA GLU A 225 1.08 9.59 -16.98
C GLU A 225 0.42 8.91 -18.19
N PRO A 226 0.71 7.63 -18.48
CA PRO A 226 0.05 6.87 -19.55
C PRO A 226 -1.47 6.83 -19.41
N SER A 227 -2.16 6.83 -20.55
CA SER A 227 -3.61 6.57 -20.64
C SER A 227 -3.82 5.34 -21.50
N LEU A 228 -4.66 4.41 -21.04
CA LEU A 228 -4.93 3.14 -21.69
C LEU A 228 -6.35 3.16 -22.27
N ASP A 229 -6.49 2.74 -23.51
CA ASP A 229 -7.77 2.54 -24.22
C ASP A 229 -8.19 1.06 -24.26
N TYR A 230 -7.57 0.25 -23.39
CA TYR A 230 -7.85 -1.15 -23.14
C TYR A 230 -7.74 -1.45 -21.64
N CYS A 231 -8.26 -2.61 -21.24
CA CYS A 231 -8.13 -3.14 -19.87
C CYS A 231 -7.18 -4.34 -19.88
N VAL A 232 -6.23 -4.35 -18.96
CA VAL A 232 -5.31 -5.46 -18.72
C VAL A 232 -5.80 -6.25 -17.51
N VAL A 233 -5.68 -7.58 -17.58
CA VAL A 233 -5.99 -8.57 -16.53
C VAL A 233 -4.82 -9.53 -16.40
#